data_AF-A0A125NTQ7-F1
#
_entry.id   AF-A0A125NTQ7-F1
#
_cell.length_a   1.000
_cell.length_b   1.000
_cell.length_c   1.000
_cell.angle_alpha   90.00
_cell.angle_beta   90.00
_cell.angle_gamma   90.00
#
_symmetry.space_group_name_H-M   'P 1'
#
loop_
_entity.id
_entity.type
_entity.pdbx_description
1 polymer ?
#
loop_
_entity_poly.entity_id
_entity_poly.type
_entity_poly.pdbx_seq_one_letter_code
_entity_poly.pdbx_strand_id
1 'polypeptide(L)'
;MPTGYSFNLDGTNIYLTLATLFIAQALGVELSLGDQLVILGVAMLTSKGASGVTGAGFVTLAATLAVVNPVLVPGMAIVLGIDKFMSECRALTNFIGNGVATIVVAAWEGELDREALANGPKRRIDTSNVEEAVSDHLDGAIELESVGRHA
;
A
#
# COMPACT_ATOMS: atom_id res chain seq x y z
N MET A 1 8.12 -6.26 -14.85
CA MET A 1 7.03 -6.27 -13.87
C MET A 1 5.72 -6.38 -14.64
N PRO A 2 4.84 -7.35 -14.32
CA PRO A 2 3.55 -7.49 -15.00
C PRO A 2 2.76 -6.18 -14.91
N THR A 3 2.03 -5.85 -15.96
CA THR A 3 1.11 -4.69 -16.03
C THR A 3 -0.02 -4.73 -14.98
N GLY A 4 -0.14 -5.82 -14.21
CA GLY A 4 -1.07 -6.02 -13.10
C GLY A 4 -0.64 -5.43 -11.73
N TYR A 5 0.40 -4.60 -11.68
CA TYR A 5 0.88 -3.86 -10.49
C TYR A 5 -0.25 -3.25 -9.63
N SER A 6 -1.31 -2.78 -10.29
CA SER A 6 -2.47 -2.12 -9.69
C SER A 6 -3.59 -3.05 -9.20
N PHE A 7 -3.57 -4.34 -9.57
CA PHE A 7 -4.67 -5.28 -9.28
C PHE A 7 -4.39 -6.24 -8.11
N ASN A 8 -3.16 -6.27 -7.57
CA ASN A 8 -2.80 -7.04 -6.38
C ASN A 8 -2.76 -6.12 -5.15
N LEU A 9 -3.94 -5.66 -4.72
CA LEU A 9 -4.13 -4.82 -3.53
C LEU A 9 -4.81 -5.58 -2.38
N ASP A 10 -4.55 -6.89 -2.26
CA ASP A 10 -5.02 -7.70 -1.13
C ASP A 10 -4.55 -7.12 0.22
N GLY A 11 -3.32 -6.59 0.25
CA GLY A 11 -2.76 -5.94 1.44
C GLY A 11 -3.56 -4.72 1.91
N THR A 12 -4.22 -3.98 1.02
CA THR A 12 -5.05 -2.83 1.42
C THR A 12 -6.39 -3.29 1.98
N ASN A 13 -6.99 -4.34 1.42
CA ASN A 13 -8.23 -4.90 1.95
C ASN A 13 -8.04 -5.54 3.32
N ILE A 14 -6.95 -6.30 3.48
CA ILE A 14 -6.56 -6.89 4.75
C ILE A 14 -6.27 -5.78 5.77
N TYR A 15 -5.56 -4.71 5.35
CA TYR A 15 -5.32 -3.57 6.23
C TYR A 15 -6.61 -2.91 6.69
N LEU A 16 -7.52 -2.58 5.77
CA LEU A 16 -8.76 -1.88 6.08
C LEU A 16 -9.66 -2.68 7.02
N THR A 17 -9.80 -3.99 6.76
CA THR A 17 -10.62 -4.89 7.57
C THR A 17 -10.00 -5.11 8.95
N LEU A 18 -8.71 -5.42 9.03
CA LEU A 18 -8.03 -5.64 10.32
C LEU A 18 -7.92 -4.37 11.16
N ALA A 19 -7.63 -3.21 10.54
CA ALA A 19 -7.57 -1.94 11.26
C ALA A 19 -8.94 -1.53 11.81
N THR A 20 -10.01 -1.73 11.03
CA THR A 20 -11.37 -1.43 11.49
C THR A 20 -11.81 -2.35 12.62
N LEU A 21 -11.53 -3.65 12.53
CA LEU A 21 -11.81 -4.62 13.59
C LEU A 21 -11.01 -4.29 14.86
N PHE A 22 -9.72 -3.97 14.72
CA PHE A 22 -8.87 -3.56 15.83
C PHE A 22 -9.42 -2.31 16.54
N ILE A 23 -9.81 -1.29 15.77
CA ILE A 23 -10.40 -0.06 16.33
C ILE A 23 -11.72 -0.36 17.05
N ALA A 24 -12.60 -1.18 16.47
CA ALA A 24 -13.87 -1.54 17.11
C ALA A 24 -13.65 -2.29 18.43
N GLN A 25 -12.71 -3.24 18.46
CA GLN A 25 -12.33 -3.94 19.68
C GLN A 25 -11.69 -3.01 20.72
N ALA A 26 -10.82 -2.09 20.29
CA ALA A 26 -10.17 -1.13 21.19
C ALA A 26 -11.18 -0.15 21.82
N LEU A 27 -12.27 0.17 21.11
CA LEU A 27 -13.34 1.05 21.59
C LEU A 27 -14.50 0.29 22.26
N GLY A 28 -14.44 -1.05 22.32
CA GLY A 28 -15.51 -1.88 22.90
C GLY A 28 -16.82 -1.85 22.10
N VAL A 29 -16.75 -1.55 20.80
CA VAL A 29 -17.91 -1.49 19.90
C VAL A 29 -18.06 -2.84 19.20
N GLU A 30 -19.21 -3.48 19.34
CA GLU A 30 -19.51 -4.68 18.57
C GLU A 30 -19.92 -4.31 17.15
N LEU A 31 -19.26 -4.93 16.17
CA LEU A 31 -19.59 -4.80 14.74
C LEU A 31 -20.59 -5.89 14.36
N SER A 32 -21.75 -5.48 13.84
CA SER A 32 -22.73 -6.42 13.30
C SER A 32 -22.20 -7.08 12.02
N LEU A 33 -22.84 -8.19 11.61
CA LEU A 33 -22.56 -8.81 10.31
C LEU A 33 -22.76 -7.84 9.13
N GLY A 34 -23.72 -6.91 9.24
CA GLY A 34 -23.94 -5.87 8.24
C GLY A 34 -22.75 -4.91 8.12
N ASP A 35 -22.20 -4.48 9.26
CA ASP A 35 -21.04 -3.58 9.30
C ASP A 35 -19.81 -4.24 8.69
N GLN A 36 -19.60 -5.53 8.98
CA GLN A 36 -18.51 -6.31 8.40
C GLN A 36 -18.63 -6.42 6.87
N LEU A 37 -19.84 -6.60 6.34
CA LEU A 37 -20.09 -6.61 4.90
C LEU A 37 -19.87 -5.23 4.26
N VAL A 38 -20.24 -4.14 4.94
CA VAL A 38 -19.97 -2.78 4.47
C VAL A 38 -18.47 -2.49 4.43
N ILE A 39 -17.72 -2.86 5.49
CA ILE A 39 -16.25 -2.77 5.51
C ILE A 39 -15.66 -3.53 4.33
N LEU A 40 -16.13 -4.75 4.08
CA LEU A 40 -15.65 -5.57 2.97
C LEU A 40 -15.98 -4.94 1.61
N GLY A 41 -17.18 -4.37 1.45
CA GLY A 41 -17.61 -3.68 0.25
C GLY A 41 -16.80 -2.42 -0.05
N VAL A 42 -16.55 -1.59 0.96
CA VAL A 42 -15.70 -0.39 0.83
C VAL A 42 -14.25 -0.79 0.56
N ALA A 43 -13.74 -1.82 1.23
CA ALA A 43 -12.42 -2.38 0.95
C ALA A 43 -12.31 -2.82 -0.51
N MET A 44 -13.23 -3.66 -0.99
CA MET A 44 -13.25 -4.12 -2.39
C MET A 44 -13.38 -2.97 -3.41
N LEU A 45 -14.22 -1.97 -3.14
CA LEU A 45 -14.37 -0.80 -4.00
C LEU A 45 -13.05 -0.01 -4.09
N THR A 46 -12.40 0.19 -2.95
CA THR A 46 -11.17 1.00 -2.88
C THR A 46 -9.94 0.24 -3.40
N SER A 47 -9.95 -1.09 -3.31
CA SER A 47 -8.91 -1.99 -3.84
C SER A 47 -8.62 -1.77 -5.32
N LYS A 48 -9.63 -1.36 -6.11
CA LYS A 48 -9.47 -1.04 -7.54
C LYS A 48 -9.17 0.43 -7.83
N GLY A 49 -9.42 1.33 -6.88
CA GLY A 49 -9.30 2.79 -7.06
C GLY A 49 -8.03 3.41 -6.46
N ALA A 50 -7.36 2.73 -5.52
CA ALA A 50 -6.21 3.27 -4.80
C ALA A 50 -4.84 3.00 -5.46
N SER A 51 -4.80 2.45 -6.68
CA SER A 51 -3.57 2.11 -7.35
C SER A 51 -2.81 3.35 -7.84
N GLY A 52 -1.95 3.92 -7.00
CA GLY A 52 -0.97 4.91 -7.43
C GLY A 52 -0.60 5.98 -6.41
N VAL A 53 -1.31 6.11 -5.28
CA VAL A 53 -1.10 7.22 -4.34
C VAL A 53 -0.63 6.72 -2.98
N THR A 54 0.58 7.11 -2.58
CA THR A 54 1.11 6.91 -1.23
C THR A 54 0.19 7.60 -0.20
N GLY A 55 -0.18 6.88 0.87
CA GLY A 55 -1.06 7.40 1.92
C GLY A 55 -2.57 7.30 1.66
N ALA A 56 -3.01 6.83 0.48
CA ALA A 56 -4.45 6.65 0.20
C ALA A 56 -5.13 5.64 1.15
N GLY A 57 -4.37 4.70 1.73
CA GLY A 57 -4.89 3.70 2.68
C GLY A 57 -5.49 4.32 3.95
N PHE A 58 -4.86 5.35 4.51
CA PHE A 58 -5.35 6.01 5.73
C PHE A 58 -6.62 6.84 5.48
N VAL A 59 -6.64 7.57 4.37
CA VAL A 59 -7.83 8.33 3.94
C VAL A 59 -9.00 7.39 3.68
N THR A 60 -8.72 6.24 3.07
CA THR A 60 -9.72 5.19 2.85
C THR A 60 -10.23 4.62 4.17
N LEU A 61 -9.35 4.36 5.14
CA LEU A 61 -9.75 3.89 6.46
C LEU A 61 -10.66 4.93 7.13
N ALA A 62 -10.29 6.22 7.09
CA ALA A 62 -11.11 7.31 7.61
C ALA A 62 -12.52 7.34 7.01
N ALA A 63 -12.60 7.24 5.67
CA ALA A 63 -13.87 7.20 4.95
C ALA A 63 -14.69 5.96 5.31
N THR A 64 -14.04 4.80 5.46
CA THR A 64 -14.69 3.53 5.82
C THR A 64 -15.29 3.60 7.20
N LEU A 65 -14.54 4.09 8.20
CA LEU A 65 -15.03 4.24 9.57
C LEU A 65 -16.20 5.22 9.63
N ALA A 66 -16.13 6.34 8.89
CA ALA A 66 -17.23 7.30 8.82
C ALA A 66 -18.52 6.71 8.22
N VAL A 67 -18.40 5.81 7.23
CA VAL A 67 -19.53 5.14 6.58
C VAL A 67 -20.10 4.01 7.45
N VAL A 68 -19.23 3.24 8.11
CA VAL A 68 -19.63 2.08 8.91
C VAL A 68 -20.20 2.51 10.24
N ASN A 69 -19.45 3.28 11.02
CA ASN A 69 -19.89 3.81 12.30
C ASN A 69 -19.02 5.00 12.74
N PRO A 70 -19.57 6.23 12.77
CA PRO A 70 -18.83 7.44 13.17
C PRO A 70 -18.20 7.36 14.57
N VAL A 71 -18.73 6.52 15.47
CA VAL A 71 -18.15 6.28 16.81
C VAL A 71 -16.75 5.69 16.75
N LEU A 72 -16.37 5.05 15.64
CA LEU A 72 -15.04 4.46 15.45
C LEU A 72 -13.97 5.47 15.02
N VAL A 73 -14.37 6.63 14.50
CA VAL A 73 -13.45 7.66 13.96
C VAL A 73 -12.41 8.13 14.99
N PRO A 74 -12.73 8.36 16.28
CA PRO A 74 -11.73 8.69 17.30
C PRO A 74 -10.63 7.63 17.46
N GLY A 75 -10.92 6.36 17.19
CA GLY A 75 -9.96 5.27 17.25
C GLY A 75 -8.88 5.32 16.18
N MET A 76 -9.04 6.14 15.13
CA MET A 76 -8.00 6.40 14.14
C MET A 76 -6.72 6.97 14.76
N ALA A 77 -6.83 7.70 15.88
CA ALA A 77 -5.67 8.24 16.58
C ALA A 77 -4.70 7.13 17.06
N ILE A 78 -5.23 5.94 17.36
CA ILE A 78 -4.43 4.78 17.80
C ILE A 78 -3.61 4.22 16.63
N VAL A 79 -4.15 4.27 15.41
CA VAL A 79 -3.53 3.70 14.20
C VAL A 79 -2.63 4.71 13.49
N LEU A 80 -2.86 6.01 13.69
CA LEU A 80 -2.13 7.12 13.06
C LEU A 80 -0.61 7.01 13.24
N GLY A 81 -0.15 6.56 14.41
CA GLY A 81 1.28 6.39 14.69
C GLY A 81 1.95 5.24 13.93
N ILE A 82 1.18 4.24 13.53
CA ILE A 82 1.69 3.04 12.83
C ILE A 82 1.31 3.00 11.35
N ASP A 83 0.38 3.83 10.89
CA ASP A 83 -0.13 3.82 9.52
C ASP A 83 0.98 4.01 8.48
N LYS A 84 1.93 4.91 8.74
CA LYS A 84 3.07 5.14 7.84
C LYS A 84 3.94 3.89 7.69
N PHE A 85 4.26 3.23 8.80
CA PHE A 85 5.02 1.98 8.81
C PHE A 85 4.25 0.84 8.12
N MET A 86 2.96 0.71 8.44
CA MET A 86 2.07 -0.28 7.82
C MET A 86 1.94 -0.05 6.31
N SER A 87 1.91 1.20 5.86
CA SER A 87 1.86 1.56 4.44
C SER A 87 3.13 1.14 3.70
N GLU A 88 4.30 1.26 4.31
CA GLU A 88 5.57 0.80 3.74
C GLU A 88 5.64 -0.73 3.72
N CYS A 89 5.24 -1.42 4.79
CA CYS A 89 5.14 -2.88 4.82
C CYS A 89 4.22 -3.41 3.72
N ARG A 90 3.08 -2.74 3.49
CA ARG A 90 2.13 -3.10 2.44
C ARG A 90 2.75 -2.97 1.04
N ALA A 91 3.54 -1.93 0.80
CA ALA A 91 4.31 -1.78 -0.43
C ALA A 91 5.35 -2.91 -0.61
N LEU A 92 6.07 -3.27 0.46
CA LEU A 92 7.05 -4.36 0.44
C LEU A 92 6.40 -5.72 0.14
N THR A 93 5.27 -6.01 0.78
CA THR A 93 4.57 -7.29 0.60
C THR A 93 4.05 -7.44 -0.84
N ASN A 94 3.49 -6.35 -1.39
CA ASN A 94 3.05 -6.29 -2.79
C ASN A 94 4.23 -6.46 -3.76
N PHE A 95 5.38 -5.85 -3.46
CA PHE A 95 6.59 -5.99 -4.26
C PHE A 95 7.11 -7.42 -4.28
N ILE A 96 7.20 -8.07 -3.12
CA ILE A 96 7.65 -9.46 -2.99
C ILE A 96 6.68 -10.40 -3.72
N GLY A 97 5.37 -10.26 -3.50
CA GLY A 97 4.36 -11.10 -4.16
C GLY A 97 4.43 -11.03 -5.68
N ASN A 98 4.58 -9.83 -6.23
CA ASN A 98 4.74 -9.63 -7.68
C ASN A 98 6.08 -10.15 -8.20
N GLY A 99 7.16 -10.00 -7.43
CA GLY A 99 8.47 -10.58 -7.75
C GLY A 99 8.41 -12.10 -7.84
N VAL A 100 7.81 -12.75 -6.84
CA VAL A 100 7.60 -14.20 -6.82
C VAL A 100 6.69 -14.63 -7.96
N ALA A 101 5.57 -13.93 -8.21
CA ALA A 101 4.67 -14.25 -9.31
C ALA A 101 5.38 -14.18 -10.67
N THR A 102 6.26 -13.20 -10.86
CA THR A 102 7.06 -13.09 -12.09
C THR A 102 7.99 -14.28 -12.28
N ILE A 103 8.63 -14.75 -11.20
CA ILE A 103 9.50 -15.94 -11.22
C ILE A 103 8.68 -17.20 -11.53
N VAL A 104 7.50 -17.35 -10.91
CA VAL A 104 6.61 -18.50 -11.13
C VAL A 104 6.09 -18.54 -12.58
N VAL A 105 5.65 -17.40 -13.12
CA VAL A 105 5.18 -17.31 -14.51
C VAL A 105 6.31 -17.61 -15.48
N ALA A 106 7.51 -17.05 -15.28
CA ALA A 106 8.67 -17.38 -16.10
C ALA A 106 9.02 -18.87 -16.02
N ALA A 107 8.85 -19.51 -14.86
CA ALA A 107 9.08 -20.94 -14.70
C ALA A 107 8.07 -21.79 -15.48
N TRP A 108 6.80 -21.35 -15.53
CA TRP A 108 5.74 -22.04 -16.27
C TRP A 108 5.83 -21.84 -17.79
N GLU A 109 6.25 -20.66 -18.25
CA GLU A 109 6.52 -20.38 -19.67
C GLU A 109 7.81 -21.03 -20.18
N GLY A 110 8.62 -21.65 -19.30
CA GLY A 110 9.89 -22.28 -19.66
C GLY A 110 11.04 -21.29 -19.91
N GLU A 111 10.78 -19.98 -19.82
CA GLU A 111 11.72 -18.87 -20.01
C GLU A 111 12.56 -18.56 -18.75
N LEU A 112 12.40 -19.34 -17.67
CA LEU A 112 13.17 -19.14 -16.45
C LEU A 112 14.61 -19.66 -16.60
N ASP A 113 15.56 -18.73 -16.67
CA ASP A 113 16.98 -19.03 -16.52
C ASP A 113 17.30 -19.46 -15.07
N ARG A 114 17.37 -20.78 -14.87
CA ARG A 114 17.62 -21.41 -13.57
C ARG A 114 19.08 -21.28 -13.13
N GLU A 115 20.03 -21.16 -14.06
CA GLU A 115 21.44 -20.94 -13.72
C GLU A 115 21.66 -19.51 -13.21
N ALA A 116 21.03 -18.51 -13.81
CA ALA A 116 21.05 -17.14 -13.31
C ALA A 116 20.39 -17.02 -11.93
N LEU A 117 19.29 -17.76 -11.69
CA LEU A 117 18.60 -17.77 -10.40
C LEU A 117 19.44 -18.42 -9.29
N ALA A 118 20.11 -19.55 -9.58
CA ALA A 118 20.92 -20.30 -8.61
C ALA A 118 22.22 -19.59 -8.22
N ASN A 119 22.79 -18.79 -9.12
CA ASN A 119 24.03 -18.05 -8.87
C ASN A 119 23.84 -16.73 -8.11
N GLY A 120 22.59 -16.34 -7.82
CA GLY A 120 22.25 -15.02 -7.29
C GLY A 120 22.53 -13.88 -8.29
N PRO A 121 21.98 -12.67 -8.07
CA PRO A 121 22.20 -11.56 -8.99
C PRO A 121 23.68 -11.17 -9.04
N LYS A 122 24.40 -11.59 -10.10
CA LYS A 122 25.78 -11.15 -10.39
C LYS A 122 25.86 -9.70 -10.90
N ARG A 123 24.72 -9.07 -11.17
CA ARG A 123 24.65 -7.69 -11.65
C ARG A 123 24.70 -6.75 -10.44
N ARG A 124 25.76 -5.94 -10.35
CA ARG A 124 25.83 -4.79 -9.43
C ARG A 124 24.55 -3.99 -9.61
N ILE A 125 23.76 -3.83 -8.55
CA ILE A 125 22.57 -2.98 -8.59
C ILE A 125 23.07 -1.57 -8.90
N ASP A 126 22.71 -1.07 -10.07
CA ASP A 126 23.05 0.28 -10.50
C ASP A 126 22.09 1.23 -9.78
N THR A 127 22.58 1.89 -8.73
CA THR A 127 21.81 2.79 -7.87
C THR A 127 21.65 4.19 -8.45
N SER A 128 22.26 4.46 -9.62
CA SER A 128 22.19 5.75 -10.30
C SER A 128 20.75 6.23 -10.53
N ASN A 129 19.86 5.33 -10.96
CA ASN A 129 18.43 5.65 -11.16
C ASN A 129 17.69 6.00 -9.86
N VAL A 130 18.17 5.55 -8.70
CA VAL A 130 17.59 5.90 -7.39
C VAL A 130 18.12 7.26 -6.93
N GLU A 131 19.40 7.54 -7.16
CA GLU A 131 20.01 8.85 -6.86
C GLU A 131 19.41 9.95 -7.74
N GLU A 132 19.16 9.68 -9.02
CA GLU A 132 18.53 10.62 -9.96
C GLU A 132 17.06 10.90 -9.58
N ALA A 133 16.29 9.86 -9.23
CA ALA A 133 14.90 10.02 -8.77
C ALA A 133 14.78 10.75 -7.42
N VAL A 134 15.76 10.61 -6.53
CA VAL A 134 15.82 11.37 -5.26
C VAL A 134 16.25 12.81 -5.51
N SER A 135 17.17 13.06 -6.45
CA SER A 135 17.57 14.41 -6.86
C SER A 135 16.40 15.18 -7.47
N ASP A 136 15.67 14.59 -8.42
CA ASP A 136 14.49 15.20 -9.04
C ASP A 136 13.40 15.54 -8.02
N HIS A 137 13.24 14.71 -6.98
CA HIS A 137 12.27 14.96 -5.92
C HIS A 137 12.69 16.08 -4.96
N LEU A 138 14.00 16.23 -4.71
CA LEU A 138 14.55 17.31 -3.90
C LEU A 138 14.56 18.63 -4.65
N ASP A 139 14.91 18.62 -5.94
CA ASP A 139 14.91 19.82 -6.80
C ASP A 139 13.48 20.34 -6.99
N GLY A 140 12.49 19.45 -7.19
CA GLY A 140 11.08 19.84 -7.25
C GLY A 140 10.53 20.40 -5.93
N ALA A 141 11.04 19.94 -4.77
CA ALA A 141 10.67 20.49 -3.47
C ALA A 141 11.28 21.88 -3.23
N ILE A 142 12.52 22.10 -3.66
CA ILE A 142 13.23 23.38 -3.57
C ILE A 142 12.60 24.44 -4.49
N GLU A 143 12.18 24.07 -5.70
CA GLU A 143 11.48 24.99 -6.62
C GLU A 143 10.14 25.48 -6.03
N LEU A 144 9.35 24.59 -5.43
CA LEU A 144 8.08 24.95 -4.77
C LEU A 144 8.29 25.88 -3.56
N GLU A 145 9.39 25.70 -2.82
CA GLU A 145 9.77 26.57 -1.70
C GLU A 145 10.34 27.93 -2.15
N SER A 146 10.79 28.06 -3.40
CA SER A 146 11.25 29.33 -3.99
C SER A 146 10.08 30.14 -4.58
N VAL A 147 9.11 29.46 -5.20
CA VAL A 147 7.90 30.09 -5.75
C VAL A 147 6.98 30.61 -4.63
N GLY A 148 6.89 29.90 -3.50
CA GLY A 148 6.13 30.35 -2.33
C GLY A 148 6.73 31.52 -1.55
N ARG A 149 7.96 31.94 -1.84
CA ARG A 149 8.66 33.07 -1.18
C ARG A 149 8.53 34.40 -1.94
N HIS A 150 7.94 34.37 -3.13
CA HIS A 150 7.75 35.54 -4.01
C HIS A 150 6.27 35.87 -4.29
N ALA A 151 5.33 35.24 -3.58
CA ALA A 151 3.91 35.62 -3.50
C ALA A 151 3.61 36.26 -2.14
#